data_AF-A0A940ESM3-F1
#
_entry.id   AF-A0A940ESM3-F1
#
_cell.length_a   1.000
_cell.length_b   1.000
_cell.length_c   1.000
_cell.angle_alpha   90.00
_cell.angle_beta   90.00
_cell.angle_gamma   90.00
#
_symmetry.space_group_name_H-M   'P 1'
#
loop_
_entity.id
_entity.type
_entity.pdbx_description
1 polymer ?
#
loop_
_entity_poly.entity_id
_entity_poly.type
_entity_poly.pdbx_seq_one_letter_code
_entity_poly.pdbx_strand_id
1 'polypeptide(L)'
;MKTERTRDDYGRGARRLAAVWVALLALLMLSFGSAYLRLGAFNLVVSLVIAAIKIGLIAVFFMHLPRAGAWSRLAAWAAAVLLMVLGTLSTFENVTRTRGEAAWQLPASVPAMLPPPPAAGRSR
;
A
#
# COMPACT_ATOMS: atom_id res chain seq x y z
N MET A 1 20.27 -42.44 22.26
CA MET A 1 21.00 -41.90 21.09
C MET A 1 20.07 -41.56 19.90
N LYS A 2 18.89 -40.93 20.14
CA LYS A 2 17.92 -40.52 19.10
C LYS A 2 17.63 -39.01 19.11
N THR A 3 18.21 -38.29 20.07
CA THR A 3 17.94 -36.88 20.40
C THR A 3 18.81 -35.87 19.64
N GLU A 4 19.91 -36.31 19.00
CA GLU A 4 20.79 -35.40 18.23
C GLU A 4 20.23 -35.07 16.85
N ARG A 5 19.62 -36.05 16.15
CA ARG A 5 19.17 -35.86 14.76
C ARG A 5 18.10 -34.77 14.59
N THR A 6 17.28 -34.51 15.60
CA THR A 6 16.22 -33.50 15.52
C THR A 6 16.73 -32.07 15.65
N ARG A 7 17.80 -31.82 16.42
CA ARG A 7 18.32 -30.45 16.66
C ARG A 7 18.89 -29.82 15.38
N ASP A 8 19.54 -30.62 14.55
CA ASP A 8 20.17 -30.16 13.31
C ASP A 8 19.13 -29.81 12.22
N ASP A 9 18.01 -30.52 12.19
CA ASP A 9 16.91 -30.26 11.26
C ASP A 9 16.19 -28.94 11.57
N TYR A 10 15.93 -28.65 12.85
CA TYR A 10 15.35 -27.37 13.26
C TYR A 10 16.28 -26.19 12.95
N GLY A 11 17.60 -26.37 13.13
CA GLY A 11 18.60 -25.33 12.85
C GLY A 11 18.59 -24.87 11.39
N ARG A 12 18.39 -25.79 10.44
CA ARG A 12 18.31 -25.45 9.00
C ARG A 12 17.04 -24.70 8.63
N GLY A 13 15.90 -25.11 9.17
CA GLY A 13 14.62 -24.40 9.00
C GLY A 13 14.67 -23.00 9.61
N ALA A 14 15.16 -22.90 10.85
CA ALA A 14 15.30 -21.64 11.58
C ALA A 14 16.26 -20.67 10.89
N ARG A 15 17.40 -21.14 10.35
CA ARG A 15 18.33 -20.30 9.58
C ARG A 15 17.70 -19.73 8.31
N ARG A 16 16.88 -20.51 7.60
CA ARG A 16 16.12 -20.01 6.44
C ARG A 16 15.12 -18.93 6.85
N LEU A 17 14.34 -19.17 7.90
CA LEU A 17 13.38 -18.19 8.42
C LEU A 17 14.07 -16.90 8.87
N ALA A 18 15.19 -17.02 9.57
CA ALA A 18 16.00 -15.89 10.03
C ALA A 18 16.59 -15.09 8.85
N ALA A 19 17.11 -15.75 7.80
CA ALA A 19 17.63 -15.08 6.62
C ALA A 19 16.54 -14.27 5.90
N VAL A 20 15.33 -14.83 5.78
CA VAL A 20 14.17 -14.14 5.18
C VAL A 20 13.73 -12.97 6.05
N TRP A 21 13.71 -13.14 7.36
CA TRP A 21 13.40 -12.08 8.31
C TRP A 21 14.36 -10.90 8.18
N VAL A 22 15.67 -11.16 8.12
CA VAL A 22 16.69 -10.12 7.90
C VAL A 22 16.51 -9.44 6.54
N ALA A 23 16.26 -10.21 5.48
CA ALA A 23 16.03 -9.64 4.15
C ALA A 23 14.77 -8.74 4.10
N LEU A 24 13.70 -9.13 4.81
CA LEU A 24 12.49 -8.31 4.96
C LEU A 24 12.74 -7.03 5.75
N LEU A 25 13.54 -7.10 6.82
CA LEU A 25 13.94 -5.92 7.60
C LEU A 25 14.83 -4.97 6.79
N ALA A 26 15.76 -5.51 6.00
CA ALA A 26 16.59 -4.70 5.11
C ALA A 26 15.74 -3.99 4.04
N LEU A 27 14.81 -4.71 3.39
CA LEU A 27 13.85 -4.10 2.48
C LEU A 27 12.94 -3.08 3.15
N LEU A 28 12.54 -3.32 4.41
CA LEU A 28 11.74 -2.39 5.18
C LEU A 28 12.52 -1.10 5.42
N MET A 29 13.77 -1.18 5.86
CA MET A 29 14.63 0.00 6.04
C MET A 29 14.89 0.72 4.72
N LEU A 30 15.05 0.00 3.61
CA LEU A 30 15.23 0.61 2.30
C LEU A 30 13.97 1.37 1.84
N SER A 31 12.78 0.78 2.04
CA SER A 31 11.49 1.42 1.74
C SER A 31 11.19 2.61 2.65
N PHE A 32 11.60 2.52 3.91
CA PHE A 32 11.47 3.61 4.87
C PHE A 32 12.41 4.75 4.49
N GLY A 33 13.68 4.44 4.22
CA GLY A 33 14.67 5.40 3.74
C GLY A 33 14.26 6.08 2.44
N SER A 34 13.73 5.34 1.46
CA SER A 34 13.28 5.93 0.19
C SER A 34 12.16 6.95 0.38
N ALA A 35 11.29 6.78 1.39
CA ALA A 35 10.25 7.75 1.70
C ALA A 35 10.80 9.09 2.20
N TYR A 36 11.96 9.10 2.87
CA TYR A 36 12.60 10.33 3.35
C TYR A 36 13.44 11.04 2.28
N LEU A 37 13.87 10.35 1.23
CA LEU A 37 14.51 10.98 0.08
C LEU A 37 13.46 11.61 -0.84
N ARG A 38 13.22 12.92 -0.70
CA ARG A 38 12.33 13.70 -1.61
C ARG A 38 12.95 13.84 -3.00
N LEU A 39 12.88 12.79 -3.83
CA LEU A 39 13.24 12.82 -5.26
C LEU A 39 12.07 13.22 -6.18
N GLY A 40 10.95 13.70 -5.64
CA GLY A 40 9.77 14.03 -6.46
C GLY A 40 9.16 12.80 -7.12
N ALA A 41 8.89 12.84 -8.44
CA ALA A 41 8.28 11.75 -9.20
C ALA A 41 9.08 10.43 -9.17
N PHE A 42 10.39 10.51 -8.99
CA PHE A 42 11.25 9.31 -8.94
C PHE A 42 11.03 8.48 -7.66
N ASN A 43 10.49 9.08 -6.59
CA ASN A 43 10.19 8.37 -5.35
C ASN A 43 9.07 7.33 -5.57
N LEU A 44 8.13 7.61 -6.48
CA LEU A 44 7.08 6.65 -6.86
C LEU A 44 7.70 5.39 -7.48
N VAL A 45 8.61 5.57 -8.44
CA VAL A 45 9.27 4.45 -9.15
C VAL A 45 10.08 3.61 -8.17
N VAL A 46 10.89 4.25 -7.31
CA VAL A 46 11.70 3.57 -6.30
C VAL A 46 10.81 2.81 -5.31
N SER A 47 9.74 3.43 -4.83
CA SER A 47 8.77 2.78 -3.92
C SER A 47 8.09 1.58 -4.57
N LEU A 48 7.75 1.66 -5.86
CA LEU A 48 7.13 0.57 -6.62
C LEU A 48 8.09 -0.60 -6.85
N VAL A 49 9.36 -0.31 -7.15
CA VAL A 49 10.41 -1.33 -7.28
C VAL A 49 10.63 -2.03 -5.94
N ILE A 50 10.74 -1.30 -4.84
CA ILE A 50 10.90 -1.89 -3.51
C ILE A 50 9.69 -2.74 -3.13
N ALA A 51 8.47 -2.26 -3.42
CA ALA A 51 7.25 -3.03 -3.23
C ALA A 51 7.26 -4.34 -4.04
N ALA A 52 7.67 -4.30 -5.31
CA ALA A 52 7.76 -5.48 -6.17
C ALA A 52 8.76 -6.52 -5.63
N ILE A 53 9.94 -6.08 -5.19
CA ILE A 53 10.94 -6.98 -4.59
C ILE A 53 10.38 -7.60 -3.29
N LYS A 54 9.66 -6.82 -2.47
CA LYS A 54 9.04 -7.29 -1.23
C LYS A 54 8.00 -8.39 -1.50
N ILE A 55 7.15 -8.19 -2.50
CA ILE A 55 6.15 -9.17 -2.94
C ILE A 55 6.82 -10.43 -3.46
N GLY A 56 7.86 -10.30 -4.28
CA GLY A 56 8.63 -11.45 -4.80
C GLY A 56 9.25 -12.29 -3.68
N LEU A 57 9.78 -11.64 -2.65
CA LEU A 57 10.37 -12.30 -1.50
C LEU A 57 9.32 -13.07 -0.67
N ILE A 58 8.15 -12.47 -0.44
CA ILE A 58 7.03 -13.13 0.25
C ILE A 58 6.55 -14.34 -0.57
N ALA A 59 6.38 -14.20 -1.88
CA ALA A 59 5.89 -15.28 -2.75
C ALA A 59 6.86 -16.49 -2.80
N VAL A 60 8.16 -16.24 -2.88
CA VAL A 60 9.17 -17.31 -2.94
C VAL A 60 9.38 -17.99 -1.59
N PHE A 61 9.47 -17.20 -0.50
CA PHE A 61 9.86 -17.72 0.80
C PHE A 61 8.69 -18.09 1.72
N PHE A 62 7.68 -17.23 1.84
CA PHE A 62 6.55 -17.45 2.76
C PHE A 62 5.48 -18.36 2.17
N MET A 63 5.23 -18.27 0.87
CA MET A 63 4.22 -19.14 0.24
C MET A 63 4.75 -20.50 -0.19
N HIS A 64 6.06 -20.77 -0.09
CA HIS A 64 6.69 -22.02 -0.54
C HIS A 64 6.17 -22.49 -1.92
N LEU A 65 5.91 -21.55 -2.82
CA LEU A 65 5.30 -21.79 -4.14
C LEU A 65 5.98 -22.88 -5.00
N PRO A 66 7.31 -23.14 -4.92
CA PRO A 66 7.92 -24.24 -5.66
C PRO A 66 7.61 -25.64 -5.09
N ARG A 67 7.08 -25.74 -3.87
CA ARG A 67 6.74 -27.02 -3.21
C ARG A 67 5.26 -27.11 -2.80
N ALA A 68 4.53 -26.00 -2.86
CA ALA A 68 3.13 -25.91 -2.47
C ALA A 68 2.18 -26.46 -3.56
N GLY A 69 1.08 -27.10 -3.13
CA GLY A 69 0.06 -27.62 -4.03
C GLY A 69 -0.60 -26.55 -4.90
N ALA A 70 -1.24 -26.99 -5.99
CA ALA A 70 -1.84 -26.11 -7.01
C ALA A 70 -2.78 -25.02 -6.45
N TRP A 71 -3.46 -25.30 -5.34
CA TRP A 71 -4.37 -24.37 -4.65
C TRP A 71 -3.68 -23.09 -4.13
N SER A 72 -2.47 -23.19 -3.56
CA SER A 72 -1.74 -22.00 -3.09
C SER A 72 -1.25 -21.14 -4.26
N ARG A 73 -0.89 -21.76 -5.39
CA ARG A 73 -0.55 -21.04 -6.62
C ARG A 73 -1.75 -20.28 -7.16
N LEU A 74 -2.93 -20.92 -7.19
CA LEU A 74 -4.15 -20.29 -7.66
C LEU A 74 -4.57 -19.11 -6.77
N ALA A 75 -4.47 -19.25 -5.44
CA ALA A 75 -4.75 -18.17 -4.50
C ALA A 75 -3.79 -16.98 -4.68
N ALA A 76 -2.50 -17.24 -4.90
CA ALA A 76 -1.51 -16.19 -5.19
C ALA A 76 -1.82 -15.45 -6.49
N TRP A 77 -2.19 -16.18 -7.55
CA TRP A 77 -2.62 -15.58 -8.82
C TRP A 77 -3.92 -14.78 -8.66
N ALA A 78 -4.91 -15.30 -7.96
CA ALA A 78 -6.16 -14.60 -7.70
C ALA A 78 -5.92 -13.29 -6.93
N ALA A 79 -5.08 -13.32 -5.91
CA ALA A 79 -4.69 -12.12 -5.17
C ALA A 79 -3.95 -11.10 -6.06
N ALA A 80 -3.03 -11.56 -6.91
CA ALA A 80 -2.29 -10.69 -7.84
C ALA A 80 -3.22 -10.03 -8.87
N VAL A 81 -4.13 -10.81 -9.47
CA VAL A 81 -5.13 -10.30 -10.42
C VAL A 81 -6.05 -9.29 -9.74
N LEU A 82 -6.56 -9.61 -8.55
CA LEU A 82 -7.39 -8.70 -7.78
C LEU A 82 -6.66 -7.39 -7.47
N LEU A 83 -5.40 -7.47 -7.03
CA LEU A 83 -4.58 -6.30 -6.73
C LEU A 83 -4.36 -5.43 -7.97
N MET A 84 -4.13 -6.06 -9.13
CA MET A 84 -3.97 -5.37 -10.40
C MET A 84 -5.25 -4.65 -10.83
N VAL A 85 -6.41 -5.29 -10.67
CA VAL A 85 -7.72 -4.67 -10.92
C VAL A 85 -7.96 -3.49 -10.00
N LEU A 86 -7.77 -3.66 -8.69
CA LEU A 86 -7.96 -2.60 -7.69
C LEU A 86 -6.99 -1.43 -7.91
N GLY A 87 -5.72 -1.71 -8.20
CA GLY A 87 -4.71 -0.69 -8.47
C GLY A 87 -5.05 0.12 -9.73
N THR A 88 -5.44 -0.57 -10.80
CA THR A 88 -5.86 0.06 -12.06
C THR A 88 -7.08 0.95 -11.81
N LEU A 89 -8.11 0.42 -11.16
CA LEU A 89 -9.32 1.18 -10.82
C LEU A 89 -8.99 2.43 -9.98
N SER A 90 -8.14 2.29 -8.97
CA SER A 90 -7.72 3.41 -8.12
C SER A 90 -6.97 4.50 -8.90
N THR A 91 -6.11 4.12 -9.85
CA THR A 91 -5.46 5.08 -10.74
C THR A 91 -6.43 5.76 -11.70
N PHE A 92 -7.39 5.01 -12.26
CA PHE A 92 -8.45 5.57 -13.11
C PHE A 92 -9.32 6.56 -12.35
N GLU A 93 -9.75 6.21 -11.14
CA GLU A 93 -10.46 7.11 -10.23
C GLU A 93 -9.63 8.38 -9.97
N ASN A 94 -8.33 8.25 -9.70
CA ASN A 94 -7.48 9.39 -9.43
C ASN A 94 -7.25 10.30 -10.66
N VAL A 95 -7.15 9.74 -11.86
CA VAL A 95 -7.00 10.49 -13.12
C VAL A 95 -8.31 11.18 -13.51
N THR A 96 -9.44 10.49 -13.31
CA THR A 96 -10.77 10.99 -13.70
C THR A 96 -11.34 11.95 -12.66
N ARG A 97 -10.85 11.91 -11.42
CA ARG A 97 -11.22 12.85 -10.36
C ARG A 97 -10.81 14.26 -10.78
N THR A 98 -11.77 15.02 -11.30
CA THR A 98 -11.71 16.47 -11.36
C THR A 98 -11.67 16.96 -9.92
N ARG A 99 -10.52 17.48 -9.48
CA ARG A 99 -10.42 18.13 -8.16
C ARG A 99 -11.22 19.42 -8.23
N GLY A 100 -12.54 19.33 -8.05
CA GLY A 100 -13.35 20.48 -7.65
C GLY A 100 -12.78 20.92 -6.31
N GLU A 101 -12.32 22.18 -6.25
CA GLU A 101 -11.83 22.77 -5.02
C GLU A 101 -12.86 22.50 -3.93
N ALA A 102 -12.50 21.68 -2.95
CA ALA A 102 -13.27 21.56 -1.73
C ALA A 102 -13.02 22.83 -0.91
N ALA A 103 -13.46 23.98 -1.44
CA ALA A 103 -13.82 25.11 -0.62
C ALA A 103 -14.93 24.57 0.27
N TRP A 104 -14.61 24.37 1.55
CA TRP A 104 -15.54 24.15 2.65
C TRP A 104 -16.99 24.41 2.24
N GLN A 105 -17.68 23.32 1.91
CA GLN A 105 -19.06 23.32 1.47
C GLN A 105 -19.88 24.15 2.47
N LEU A 106 -20.23 25.39 2.12
CA LEU A 106 -21.36 26.03 2.77
C LEU A 106 -22.57 25.18 2.40
N PRO A 107 -23.39 24.74 3.37
CA PRO A 107 -24.63 24.07 3.04
C PRO A 107 -25.37 24.94 2.02
N ALA A 108 -25.73 24.39 0.86
CA ALA A 108 -26.65 25.06 -0.07
C ALA A 108 -27.98 25.42 0.65
N SER A 109 -28.20 24.82 1.82
CA SER A 109 -29.25 25.08 2.79
C SER A 109 -28.83 26.03 3.94
N VAL A 110 -27.99 27.04 3.74
CA VAL A 110 -28.02 28.24 4.60
C VAL A 110 -28.96 29.24 3.92
N PRO A 111 -30.30 29.10 4.07
CA PRO A 111 -31.22 30.11 3.61
C PRO A 111 -30.94 31.35 4.43
N ALA A 112 -30.67 32.48 3.77
CA ALA A 112 -30.96 33.87 4.17
C ALA A 112 -31.12 34.20 5.68
N MET A 113 -30.40 33.53 6.59
CA MET A 113 -30.36 33.81 8.03
C MET A 113 -29.32 34.90 8.28
N LEU A 114 -29.23 35.83 7.34
CA LEU A 114 -28.62 37.12 7.54
C LEU A 114 -29.81 38.09 7.58
N PRO A 115 -29.94 38.90 8.64
CA PRO A 115 -31.00 39.91 8.69
C PRO A 115 -30.92 40.77 7.43
N PRO A 116 -32.07 41.20 6.86
CA PRO A 116 -32.05 42.07 5.70
C PRO A 116 -31.18 43.30 6.01
N PRO A 117 -30.34 43.76 5.08
CA PRO A 117 -29.54 44.96 5.29
C PRO A 117 -30.49 46.08 5.74
N PRO A 118 -30.12 46.86 6.77
CA PRO A 118 -30.96 47.97 7.21
C PRO A 118 -31.26 48.82 5.99
N ALA A 119 -32.55 49.01 5.70
CA ALA A 119 -32.99 49.78 4.55
C ALA A 119 -32.25 51.12 4.59
N ALA A 120 -31.24 51.26 3.72
CA ALA A 120 -30.50 52.49 3.58
C ALA A 120 -31.57 53.56 3.33
N GLY A 121 -31.71 54.45 4.31
CA GLY A 121 -32.75 55.47 4.32
C GLY A 121 -32.76 56.14 2.96
N ARG A 122 -33.85 55.96 2.22
CA ARG A 122 -34.08 56.65 0.96
C ARG A 122 -34.37 58.11 1.30
N SER A 123 -33.31 58.86 1.59
CA SER A 123 -33.38 60.31 1.75
C SER A 123 -33.32 60.94 0.36
N ARG A 124 -34.53 61.21 -0.13
CA ARG A 124 -34.94 62.20 -1.14
C ARG A 124 -34.10 62.35 -2.40
#